data_AF-A0A5E4XJK6-F1
#
_entry.id   AF-A0A5E4XJK6-F1
#
_cell.length_a   1.000
_cell.length_b   1.000
_cell.length_c   1.000
_cell.angle_alpha   90.00
_cell.angle_beta   90.00
_cell.angle_gamma   90.00
#
_symmetry.space_group_name_H-M   'P 1'
#
loop_
_entity.id
_entity.type
_entity.pdbx_description
1 polymer ?
#
loop_
_entity_poly.entity_id
_entity_poly.type
_entity_poly.pdbx_seq_one_letter_code
_entity_poly.pdbx_strand_id
1 'polypeptide(L)'
;MYIVLTSRPGQYRSEPTPGITPVETHDYFYGARHVAAFVIARLDGQSRVKIVDEMDSSGTNLVPTKFFEKYESAHEAVASLESLVRHDHAKSRLSRRDPETPANDRVQITFITNGGKTVEAPPNSNLLRVSLREKGGIPFKCGGGLCGTCRCRVEAGREHTDDVKQKERRHLSPEELANGYRMACQTFINGNVSVSW
;
A
#
# COMPACT_ATOMS: atom_id res chain seq x y z
N MET A 1 -5.32 -29.02 1.94
CA MET A 1 -6.39 -28.14 2.46
C MET A 1 -5.98 -26.70 2.22
N TYR A 2 -6.97 -25.82 2.06
CA TYR A 2 -6.78 -24.41 1.81
C TYR A 2 -7.45 -23.59 2.92
N ILE A 3 -6.92 -22.39 3.16
CA ILE A 3 -7.48 -21.39 4.05
C ILE A 3 -7.56 -20.05 3.33
N VAL A 4 -8.46 -19.18 3.79
CA VAL A 4 -8.53 -17.79 3.37
C VAL A 4 -7.89 -16.92 4.45
N LEU A 5 -6.81 -16.22 4.11
CA LEU A 5 -6.26 -15.16 4.95
C LEU A 5 -6.91 -13.84 4.57
N THR A 6 -7.51 -13.15 5.52
CA THR A 6 -8.13 -11.83 5.28
C THR A 6 -7.21 -10.74 5.78
N SER A 7 -7.04 -9.68 5.01
CA SER A 7 -6.40 -8.44 5.43
C SER A 7 -7.35 -7.28 5.20
N ARG A 8 -7.40 -6.33 6.13
CA ARG A 8 -8.20 -5.10 6.01
C ARG A 8 -7.26 -3.89 6.03
N PRO A 9 -7.04 -3.23 4.88
CA PRO A 9 -6.14 -2.08 4.79
C PRO A 9 -6.44 -1.02 5.86
N GLY A 10 -5.42 -0.62 6.61
CA GLY A 10 -5.52 0.37 7.69
C GLY A 10 -6.11 -0.17 9.00
N GLN A 11 -6.37 -1.48 9.12
CA GLN A 11 -6.76 -2.13 10.36
C GLN A 11 -5.80 -3.24 10.74
N TYR A 12 -5.65 -4.26 9.89
CA TYR A 12 -4.75 -5.37 10.14
C TYR A 12 -4.37 -6.10 8.85
N ARG A 13 -3.23 -6.79 8.89
CA ARG A 13 -2.72 -7.61 7.81
C ARG A 13 -2.45 -9.04 8.29
N SER A 14 -2.91 -10.01 7.51
CA SER A 14 -2.59 -11.43 7.71
C SER A 14 -1.39 -11.82 6.86
N GLU A 15 -0.29 -12.18 7.51
CA GLU A 15 0.94 -12.63 6.89
C GLU A 15 1.05 -14.17 6.99
N PRO A 16 1.29 -14.87 5.87
CA PRO A 16 1.60 -16.29 5.90
C PRO A 16 2.92 -16.52 6.67
N THR A 17 2.99 -17.62 7.40
CA THR A 17 4.22 -18.09 8.06
C THR A 17 4.60 -19.46 7.51
N PRO A 18 5.73 -20.07 7.91
CA PRO A 18 6.12 -21.39 7.43
C PRO A 18 4.98 -22.44 7.51
N GLY A 19 4.79 -23.17 6.41
CA GLY A 19 3.68 -24.13 6.22
C GLY A 19 2.40 -23.51 5.66
N ILE A 20 2.40 -22.21 5.34
CA ILE A 20 1.30 -21.52 4.65
C ILE A 20 1.82 -20.96 3.33
N THR A 21 1.36 -21.51 2.21
CA THR A 21 1.79 -21.11 0.86
C THR A 21 0.67 -20.35 0.15
N PRO A 22 0.81 -19.04 -0.09
CA PRO A 22 -0.13 -18.28 -0.92
C PRO A 22 -0.24 -18.88 -2.32
N VAL A 23 -1.46 -18.97 -2.83
CA VAL A 23 -1.78 -19.51 -4.16
C VAL A 23 -2.34 -18.43 -5.06
N GLU A 24 -3.25 -17.62 -4.54
CA GLU A 24 -3.81 -16.48 -5.27
C GLU A 24 -4.38 -15.45 -4.30
N THR A 25 -4.51 -14.22 -4.78
CA THR A 25 -5.04 -13.09 -3.99
C THR A 25 -6.23 -12.47 -4.70
N HIS A 26 -7.25 -12.08 -3.94
CA HIS A 26 -8.44 -11.43 -4.42
C HIS A 26 -8.70 -10.15 -3.62
N ASP A 27 -8.85 -9.04 -4.32
CA ASP A 27 -9.14 -7.74 -3.73
C ASP A 27 -10.64 -7.45 -3.78
N TYR A 28 -11.18 -7.13 -2.62
CA TYR A 28 -12.57 -6.75 -2.44
C TYR A 28 -12.71 -5.24 -2.37
N PHE A 29 -13.49 -4.70 -3.29
CA PHE A 29 -13.77 -3.28 -3.39
C PHE A 29 -15.25 -3.00 -3.17
N TYR A 30 -15.52 -1.83 -2.57
CA TYR A 30 -16.83 -1.20 -2.57
C TYR A 30 -16.71 0.17 -3.23
N GLY A 31 -17.19 0.28 -4.47
CA GLY A 31 -16.89 1.41 -5.35
C GLY A 31 -15.41 1.48 -5.67
N ALA A 32 -14.78 2.64 -5.44
CA ALA A 32 -13.34 2.84 -5.64
C ALA A 32 -12.48 2.45 -4.41
N ARG A 33 -13.11 2.13 -3.27
CA ARG A 33 -12.40 1.85 -2.03
C ARG A 33 -11.98 0.38 -1.96
N HIS A 34 -10.70 0.14 -1.71
CA HIS A 34 -10.19 -1.20 -1.36
C HIS A 34 -10.59 -1.52 0.10
N VAL A 35 -11.45 -2.52 0.29
CA VAL A 35 -12.05 -2.84 1.59
C VAL A 35 -11.30 -3.98 2.28
N ALA A 36 -10.91 -5.01 1.54
CA ALA A 36 -10.17 -6.14 2.07
C ALA A 36 -9.39 -6.85 0.96
N ALA A 37 -8.29 -7.51 1.33
CA ALA A 37 -7.58 -8.45 0.48
C ALA A 37 -7.72 -9.87 1.07
N PHE A 38 -8.02 -10.83 0.21
CA PHE A 38 -8.17 -12.24 0.54
C PHE A 38 -7.07 -13.05 -0.13
N VAL A 39 -6.22 -13.68 0.66
CA VAL A 39 -5.17 -14.58 0.15
C VAL A 39 -5.64 -16.01 0.35
N ILE A 40 -5.85 -16.73 -0.76
CA ILE A 40 -6.06 -18.16 -0.75
C ILE A 40 -4.70 -18.82 -0.53
N ALA A 41 -4.55 -19.60 0.53
CA ALA A 41 -3.29 -20.23 0.86
C ALA A 41 -3.46 -21.74 1.08
N ARG A 42 -2.53 -22.52 0.51
CA ARG A 42 -2.36 -23.94 0.81
C ARG A 42 -1.75 -24.07 2.20
N LEU A 43 -2.28 -25.00 2.99
CA LEU A 43 -1.79 -25.29 4.32
C LEU A 43 -1.12 -26.66 4.36
N ASP A 44 0.15 -26.66 4.75
CA ASP A 44 1.00 -27.84 4.88
C ASP A 44 1.14 -28.19 6.39
N GLY A 45 0.05 -28.66 7.00
CA GLY A 45 0.00 -29.09 8.41
C GLY A 45 -0.49 -28.03 9.41
N GLN A 46 -0.06 -28.15 10.67
CA GLN A 46 -0.43 -27.18 11.72
C GLN A 46 0.51 -25.97 11.70
N SER A 47 0.02 -24.84 11.21
CA SER A 47 0.74 -23.55 11.21
C SER A 47 0.02 -22.47 12.00
N ARG A 48 0.64 -21.29 12.11
CA ARG A 48 0.03 -20.08 12.68
C ARG A 48 0.05 -18.95 11.65
N VAL A 49 -1.02 -18.17 11.55
CA VAL A 49 -1.06 -16.95 10.73
C VAL A 49 -0.57 -15.80 11.59
N LYS A 50 0.31 -14.96 11.07
CA LYS A 50 0.75 -13.75 11.76
C LYS A 50 -0.20 -12.61 11.41
N ILE A 51 -0.88 -12.07 12.41
CA ILE A 51 -1.77 -10.91 12.27
C ILE A 51 -1.01 -9.69 12.77
N VAL A 52 -0.76 -8.73 11.89
CA VAL A 52 -0.10 -7.46 12.19
C VAL A 52 -1.18 -6.38 12.28
N ASP A 53 -1.27 -5.68 13.41
CA ASP A 53 -2.10 -4.49 13.56
C ASP A 53 -1.46 -3.34 12.78
N GLU A 54 -2.24 -2.66 11.93
CA GLU A 54 -1.75 -1.52 11.14
C GLU A 54 -2.01 -0.16 11.80
N MET A 55 -2.77 -0.14 12.89
CA MET A 55 -3.06 1.05 13.68
C MET A 55 -2.10 1.22 14.86
N ASP A 56 -1.56 0.11 15.40
CA ASP A 56 -0.54 0.09 16.44
C ASP A 56 0.73 -0.62 15.96
N SER A 57 1.86 0.10 15.95
CA SER A 57 3.18 -0.41 15.55
C SER A 57 3.71 -1.58 16.40
N SER A 58 3.05 -1.89 17.52
CA SER A 58 3.46 -2.92 18.49
C SER A 58 2.67 -4.24 18.36
N GLY A 59 1.53 -4.23 17.67
CA GLY A 59 0.56 -5.33 17.71
C GLY A 59 0.87 -6.44 16.70
N THR A 60 1.49 -7.53 17.13
CA THR A 60 1.53 -8.77 16.33
C THR A 60 0.99 -9.95 17.13
N ASN A 61 0.09 -10.72 16.52
CA ASN A 61 -0.45 -11.95 17.10
C ASN A 61 -0.23 -13.15 16.17
N LEU A 62 0.01 -14.33 16.73
CA LEU A 62 0.14 -15.58 15.99
C LEU A 62 -1.10 -16.44 16.22
N VAL A 63 -2.02 -16.43 15.26
CA VAL A 63 -3.31 -17.13 15.33
C VAL A 63 -3.16 -18.55 14.77
N PRO A 64 -3.43 -19.61 15.56
CA PRO A 64 -3.41 -20.98 15.08
C PRO A 64 -4.36 -21.22 13.90
N THR A 65 -3.88 -21.91 12.87
CA THR A 65 -4.67 -22.22 11.66
C THR A 65 -5.89 -23.10 11.93
N LYS A 66 -5.99 -23.75 13.10
CA LYS A 66 -7.20 -24.51 13.50
C LYS A 66 -8.46 -23.65 13.64
N PHE A 67 -8.31 -22.33 13.79
CA PHE A 67 -9.44 -21.39 13.88
C PHE A 67 -9.93 -20.89 12.51
N PHE A 68 -9.25 -21.27 11.43
CA PHE A 68 -9.61 -20.89 10.08
C PHE A 68 -10.44 -21.99 9.44
N GLU A 69 -11.49 -21.60 8.74
CA GLU A 69 -12.26 -22.50 7.87
C GLU A 69 -11.33 -23.17 6.85
N LYS A 70 -11.59 -24.45 6.59
CA LYS A 70 -10.80 -25.29 5.70
C LYS A 70 -11.59 -25.60 4.46
N TYR A 71 -10.94 -25.48 3.32
CA TYR A 71 -11.49 -25.84 2.02
C TYR A 71 -10.67 -26.98 1.41
N GLU A 72 -11.32 -27.83 0.64
CA GLU A 72 -10.68 -28.94 -0.05
C GLU A 72 -9.86 -28.45 -1.25
N SER A 73 -10.31 -27.37 -1.89
CA SER A 73 -9.66 -26.75 -3.05
C SER A 73 -9.57 -25.23 -2.96
N ALA A 74 -8.66 -24.63 -3.75
CA ALA A 74 -8.60 -23.18 -3.90
C ALA A 74 -9.90 -22.61 -4.51
N HIS A 75 -10.50 -23.33 -5.46
CA HIS A 75 -11.75 -22.94 -6.10
C HIS A 75 -12.91 -22.82 -5.10
N GLU A 76 -13.04 -23.79 -4.19
CA GLU A 76 -14.05 -23.76 -3.12
C GLU A 76 -13.83 -22.59 -2.16
N ALA A 77 -12.57 -22.31 -1.80
CA ALA A 77 -12.22 -21.16 -0.97
C ALA A 77 -12.55 -19.82 -1.65
N VAL A 78 -12.44 -19.73 -2.98
CA VAL A 78 -12.88 -18.54 -3.73
C VAL A 78 -14.40 -18.46 -3.80
N ALA A 79 -15.08 -19.57 -4.04
CA ALA A 79 -16.54 -19.62 -4.10
C ALA A 79 -17.19 -19.16 -2.77
N SER A 80 -16.54 -19.43 -1.63
CA SER A 80 -17.01 -18.94 -0.33
C SER A 80 -16.97 -17.40 -0.23
N LEU A 81 -16.00 -16.75 -0.88
CA LEU A 81 -15.89 -15.28 -0.93
C LEU A 81 -16.99 -14.62 -1.77
N GLU A 82 -17.55 -15.31 -2.75
CA GLU A 82 -18.63 -14.77 -3.58
C GLU A 82 -19.89 -14.43 -2.74
N SER A 83 -20.09 -15.10 -1.60
CA SER A 83 -21.17 -14.79 -0.66
C SER A 83 -21.11 -13.34 -0.13
N LEU A 84 -19.90 -12.76 -0.02
CA LEU A 84 -19.65 -11.39 0.42
C LEU A 84 -20.11 -10.35 -0.61
N VAL A 85 -20.05 -10.69 -1.91
CA VAL A 85 -20.43 -9.80 -3.01
C VAL A 85 -21.94 -9.80 -3.21
N ARG A 86 -22.63 -10.90 -2.88
CA ARG A 86 -24.07 -11.08 -3.12
C ARG A 86 -24.99 -10.24 -2.21
N HIS A 87 -24.50 -9.70 -1.10
CA HIS A 87 -25.38 -9.09 -0.07
C HIS A 87 -25.61 -7.57 -0.18
N ASP A 88 -24.88 -6.82 -1.02
CA ASP A 88 -25.18 -5.39 -1.23
C ASP A 88 -24.78 -4.88 -2.63
N HIS A 89 -25.71 -4.13 -3.24
CA HIS A 89 -25.95 -4.04 -4.69
C HIS A 89 -24.99 -3.09 -5.46
N ALA A 90 -24.68 -3.49 -6.71
CA ALA A 90 -24.07 -2.74 -7.81
C ALA A 90 -22.62 -2.21 -7.67
N LYS A 91 -22.09 -2.01 -6.45
CA LYS A 91 -20.75 -1.40 -6.26
C LYS A 91 -19.71 -2.35 -5.66
N SER A 92 -20.11 -3.51 -5.18
CA SER A 92 -19.22 -4.54 -4.66
C SER A 92 -18.57 -5.29 -5.82
N ARG A 93 -17.24 -5.43 -5.79
CA ARG A 93 -16.53 -6.33 -6.70
C ARG A 93 -15.43 -7.07 -5.96
N LEU A 94 -15.26 -8.33 -6.32
CA LEU A 94 -14.08 -9.12 -6.00
C LEU A 94 -13.26 -9.24 -7.29
N SER A 95 -11.97 -8.97 -7.24
CA SER A 95 -11.10 -9.09 -8.42
C SER A 95 -9.83 -9.81 -8.05
N ARG A 96 -9.47 -10.79 -8.86
CA ARG A 96 -8.20 -11.50 -8.72
C ARG A 96 -7.06 -10.50 -8.93
N ARG A 97 -6.12 -10.47 -8.00
CA ARG A 97 -4.92 -9.65 -8.07
C ARG A 97 -3.90 -10.38 -8.94
N ASP A 98 -3.32 -9.66 -9.89
CA ASP A 98 -2.25 -10.22 -10.71
C ASP A 98 -1.01 -10.54 -9.85
N PRO A 99 -0.40 -11.72 -10.00
CA PRO A 99 0.73 -12.16 -9.17
C PRO A 99 1.98 -11.28 -9.33
N GLU A 100 2.05 -10.45 -10.38
CA GLU A 100 3.10 -9.45 -10.57
C GLU A 100 2.91 -8.20 -9.68
N THR A 101 1.77 -8.07 -8.99
CA THR A 101 1.51 -6.98 -8.03
C THR A 101 1.85 -7.47 -6.61
N PRO A 102 2.98 -7.05 -5.99
CA PRO A 102 3.43 -7.62 -4.73
C PRO A 102 2.47 -7.31 -3.57
N ALA A 103 2.38 -8.25 -2.62
CA ALA A 103 1.50 -8.21 -1.45
C ALA A 103 1.92 -7.24 -0.32
N ASN A 104 2.88 -6.35 -0.57
CA ASN A 104 3.20 -5.24 0.32
C ASN A 104 2.82 -3.94 -0.39
N ASP A 105 1.61 -3.46 -0.15
CA ASP A 105 1.16 -2.10 -0.54
C ASP A 105 1.90 -1.03 0.29
N ARG A 106 3.19 -1.21 0.57
CA ARG A 106 4.02 -0.18 1.20
C ARG A 106 5.06 0.26 0.21
N VAL A 107 5.01 1.55 -0.09
CA VAL A 107 6.01 2.23 -0.89
C VAL A 107 7.12 2.69 0.03
N GLN A 108 8.35 2.48 -0.39
CA GLN A 108 9.54 2.93 0.32
C GLN A 108 9.92 4.34 -0.18
N ILE A 109 10.07 5.28 0.74
CA ILE A 109 10.52 6.64 0.44
C ILE A 109 11.86 6.87 1.13
N THR A 110 12.90 7.15 0.35
CA THR A 110 14.24 7.47 0.84
C THR A 110 14.49 8.97 0.76
N PHE A 111 14.72 9.61 1.91
CA PHE A 111 15.06 11.02 2.05
C PHE A 111 16.59 11.20 2.02
N ILE A 112 17.14 11.43 0.83
CA ILE A 112 18.60 11.49 0.59
C ILE A 112 19.25 12.60 1.41
N THR A 113 18.70 13.82 1.37
CA THR A 113 19.22 14.99 2.09
C THR A 113 19.18 14.81 3.62
N ASN A 114 18.38 13.86 4.14
CA ASN A 114 18.30 13.52 5.56
C ASN A 114 19.05 12.21 5.86
N GLY A 115 20.30 12.14 5.42
CA GLY A 115 21.20 11.01 5.69
C GLY A 115 20.73 9.66 5.11
N GLY A 116 19.94 9.68 4.04
CA GLY A 116 19.38 8.46 3.43
C GLY A 116 18.27 7.80 4.26
N LYS A 117 17.63 8.53 5.18
CA LYS A 117 16.52 8.01 5.98
C LYS A 117 15.45 7.39 5.09
N THR A 118 15.09 6.15 5.39
CA THR A 118 14.10 5.41 4.61
C THR A 118 12.88 5.10 5.45
N VAL A 119 11.70 5.31 4.87
CA VAL A 119 10.41 5.12 5.54
C VAL A 119 9.46 4.37 4.62
N GLU A 120 8.44 3.74 5.21
CA GLU A 120 7.41 3.04 4.46
C GLU A 120 6.07 3.75 4.60
N ALA A 121 5.33 3.91 3.51
CA ALA A 121 4.01 4.50 3.49
C ALA A 121 3.05 3.69 2.61
N PRO A 122 1.72 3.75 2.80
CA PRO A 122 0.77 3.20 1.85
C PRO A 122 0.96 3.79 0.44
N PRO A 123 0.52 3.14 -0.65
CA PRO A 123 0.55 3.72 -1.97
C PRO A 123 -0.45 4.89 -2.01
N ASN A 124 -0.32 5.75 -3.01
CA ASN A 124 -1.05 7.01 -3.08
C ASN A 124 -0.89 7.88 -1.82
N SER A 125 0.30 7.85 -1.20
CA SER A 125 0.63 8.70 -0.06
C SER A 125 1.19 10.05 -0.52
N ASN A 126 0.77 11.14 0.13
CA ASN A 126 1.31 12.48 -0.16
C ASN A 126 2.74 12.64 0.42
N LEU A 127 3.69 12.99 -0.44
CA LEU A 127 5.12 13.02 -0.11
C LEU A 127 5.42 13.96 1.07
N LEU A 128 4.86 15.18 1.07
CA LEU A 128 5.07 16.11 2.18
C LEU A 128 4.46 15.59 3.49
N ARG A 129 3.26 15.00 3.46
CA ARG A 129 2.61 14.49 4.67
C ARG A 129 3.41 13.33 5.29
N VAL A 130 3.98 12.46 4.47
CA VAL A 130 4.89 11.41 4.95
C VAL A 130 6.16 12.03 5.53
N SER A 131 6.79 12.99 4.84
CA SER A 131 7.96 13.71 5.36
C SER A 131 7.70 14.37 6.72
N LEU A 132 6.52 14.97 6.93
CA LEU A 132 6.18 15.58 8.22
C LEU A 132 6.01 14.54 9.33
N ARG A 133 5.24 13.48 9.05
CA ARG A 133 4.96 12.41 10.03
C ARG A 133 6.24 11.69 10.44
N GLU A 134 7.04 11.32 9.46
CA GLU A 134 8.23 10.50 9.65
C GLU A 134 9.49 11.34 9.85
N LYS A 135 9.39 12.66 10.05
CA LYS A 135 10.55 13.56 10.20
C LYS A 135 11.57 13.41 9.06
N GLY A 136 11.05 13.36 7.82
CA GLY A 136 11.81 13.23 6.57
C GLY A 136 12.63 14.48 6.24
N GLY A 137 12.20 15.67 6.65
CA GLY A 137 13.01 16.89 6.60
C GLY A 137 12.76 17.84 5.41
N ILE A 138 11.84 17.51 4.50
CA ILE A 138 11.47 18.39 3.39
C ILE A 138 10.97 19.75 3.94
N PRO A 139 11.55 20.89 3.51
CA PRO A 139 11.14 22.22 3.93
C PRO A 139 9.68 22.48 3.57
N PHE A 140 8.95 23.21 4.41
CA PHE A 140 7.55 23.49 4.13
C PHE A 140 7.08 24.80 4.76
N LYS A 141 5.99 25.34 4.20
CA LYS A 141 5.28 26.51 4.73
C LYS A 141 3.77 26.36 4.60
N CYS A 142 3.22 26.42 3.38
CA CYS A 142 1.76 26.37 3.17
C CYS A 142 1.15 24.96 3.11
N GLY A 143 1.92 23.95 2.67
CA GLY A 143 1.42 22.58 2.47
C GLY A 143 0.32 22.40 1.40
N GLY A 144 0.01 23.43 0.60
CA GLY A 144 -1.15 23.45 -0.31
C GLY A 144 -0.87 23.87 -1.76
N GLY A 145 0.41 23.97 -2.15
CA GLY A 145 0.82 24.32 -3.51
C GLY A 145 0.80 25.82 -3.82
N LEU A 146 1.00 26.67 -2.81
CA LEU A 146 0.91 28.14 -2.94
C LEU A 146 2.26 28.86 -2.90
N CYS A 147 3.28 28.28 -2.27
CA CYS A 147 4.50 29.02 -1.91
C CYS A 147 5.81 28.45 -2.47
N GLY A 148 5.80 27.31 -3.15
CA GLY A 148 7.02 26.68 -3.67
C GLY A 148 8.00 26.09 -2.63
N THR A 149 7.87 26.39 -1.34
CA THR A 149 8.86 26.04 -0.29
C THR A 149 9.17 24.54 -0.19
N CYS A 150 8.19 23.67 -0.45
CA CYS A 150 8.38 22.22 -0.44
C CYS A 150 8.90 21.67 -1.78
N ARG A 151 9.70 22.47 -2.49
CA ARG A 151 10.39 22.03 -3.70
C ARG A 151 11.35 20.91 -3.32
N CYS A 152 11.30 19.82 -4.08
CA CYS A 152 12.18 18.67 -3.95
C CYS A 152 12.51 18.13 -5.34
N ARG A 153 13.46 17.22 -5.44
CA ARG A 153 13.79 16.47 -6.64
C ARG A 153 13.61 14.98 -6.38
N VAL A 154 12.94 14.31 -7.30
CA VAL A 154 12.83 12.85 -7.32
C VAL A 154 14.03 12.32 -8.08
N GLU A 155 15.01 11.80 -7.33
CA GLU A 155 16.27 11.26 -7.88
C GLU A 155 16.06 9.86 -8.47
N ALA A 156 15.14 9.07 -7.90
CA ALA A 156 14.77 7.74 -8.39
C ALA A 156 13.27 7.47 -8.21
N GLY A 157 12.68 6.69 -9.11
CA GLY A 157 11.26 6.29 -9.06
C GLY A 157 10.29 7.38 -9.54
N ARG A 158 10.66 8.16 -10.57
CA ARG A 158 9.81 9.25 -11.09
C ARG A 158 8.49 8.73 -11.65
N GLU A 159 8.53 7.58 -12.29
CA GLU A 159 7.41 6.79 -12.80
C GLU A 159 6.43 6.34 -11.70
N HIS A 160 6.87 6.32 -10.44
CA HIS A 160 6.05 6.00 -9.28
C HIS A 160 5.34 7.23 -8.67
N THR A 161 5.49 8.40 -9.28
CA THR A 161 4.81 9.62 -8.86
C THR A 161 3.60 9.90 -9.74
N ASP A 162 2.60 10.57 -9.18
CA ASP A 162 1.47 11.04 -9.95
C ASP A 162 1.83 12.17 -10.92
N ASP A 163 0.94 12.44 -11.86
CA ASP A 163 1.12 13.48 -12.87
C ASP A 163 1.40 14.86 -12.26
N VAL A 164 2.23 15.64 -12.95
CA VAL A 164 2.55 17.02 -12.56
C VAL A 164 1.30 17.88 -12.63
N LYS A 165 0.87 18.38 -11.46
CA LYS A 165 -0.34 19.19 -11.32
C LYS A 165 -0.13 20.64 -11.77
N GLN A 166 -1.21 21.32 -12.15
CA GLN A 166 -1.16 22.73 -12.57
C GLN A 166 -0.53 23.67 -11.52
N LYS A 167 -0.74 23.41 -10.23
CA LYS A 167 -0.13 24.19 -9.14
C LYS A 167 1.40 24.08 -9.13
N GLU A 168 1.95 22.93 -9.51
CA GLU A 168 3.40 22.74 -9.62
C GLU A 168 3.97 23.56 -10.77
N ARG A 169 3.26 23.60 -11.91
CA ARG A 169 3.64 24.38 -13.10
C ARG A 169 3.65 25.90 -12.88
N ARG A 170 3.09 26.39 -11.77
CA ARG A 170 3.16 27.81 -11.37
C ARG A 170 4.47 28.18 -10.68
N HIS A 171 5.21 27.18 -10.18
CA HIS A 171 6.43 27.38 -9.38
C HIS A 171 7.65 26.67 -9.96
N LEU A 172 7.45 25.71 -10.87
CA LEU A 172 8.51 24.94 -11.50
C LEU A 172 8.45 25.12 -13.03
N SER A 173 9.59 25.38 -13.64
CA SER A 173 9.73 25.48 -15.09
C SER A 173 9.57 24.10 -15.75
N PRO A 174 9.24 24.04 -17.05
CA PRO A 174 9.19 22.78 -17.79
C PRO A 174 10.50 21.98 -17.71
N GLU A 175 11.65 22.67 -17.73
CA GLU A 175 12.96 22.06 -17.60
C GLU A 175 13.19 21.48 -16.20
N GLU A 176 12.79 22.19 -15.15
CA GLU A 176 12.87 21.68 -13.78
C GLU A 176 12.02 20.42 -13.61
N LEU A 177 10.79 20.43 -14.12
CA LEU A 177 9.90 19.27 -14.11
C LEU A 177 10.51 18.09 -14.91
N ALA A 178 11.13 18.36 -16.06
CA ALA A 178 11.83 17.36 -16.86
C ALA A 178 13.04 16.76 -16.12
N ASN A 179 13.70 17.54 -15.27
CA ASN A 179 14.81 17.13 -14.41
C ASN A 179 14.39 16.47 -13.08
N GLY A 180 13.09 16.23 -12.89
CA GLY A 180 12.55 15.52 -11.73
C GLY A 180 12.22 16.41 -10.53
N TYR A 181 12.26 17.73 -10.66
CA TYR A 181 11.77 18.62 -9.62
C TYR A 181 10.25 18.51 -9.47
N ARG A 182 9.79 18.49 -8.22
CA ARG A 182 8.38 18.41 -7.83
C ARG A 182 8.12 19.32 -6.65
N MET A 183 6.84 19.60 -6.38
CA MET A 183 6.45 20.17 -5.09
C MET A 183 5.90 19.06 -4.19
N ALA A 184 6.63 18.67 -3.14
CA ALA A 184 6.26 17.54 -2.28
C ALA A 184 4.82 17.58 -1.74
N CYS A 185 4.25 18.78 -1.51
CA CYS A 185 2.87 18.91 -1.06
C CYS A 185 1.82 18.54 -2.12
N GLN A 186 2.20 18.55 -3.40
CA GLN A 186 1.35 18.21 -4.53
C GLN A 186 1.67 16.82 -5.10
N THR A 187 2.73 16.16 -4.67
CA THR A 187 3.17 14.87 -5.18
C THR A 187 2.62 13.71 -4.37
N PHE A 188 2.04 12.73 -5.06
CA PHE A 188 1.59 11.47 -4.49
C PHE A 188 2.45 10.32 -5.00
N ILE A 189 2.78 9.38 -4.11
CA ILE A 189 3.73 8.29 -4.34
C ILE A 189 2.99 6.96 -4.38
N ASN A 190 3.16 6.20 -5.46
CA ASN A 190 2.53 4.90 -5.72
C ASN A 190 3.53 3.72 -5.79
N GLY A 191 4.83 3.99 -5.64
CA GLY A 191 5.91 3.01 -5.66
C GLY A 191 7.17 3.58 -5.01
N ASN A 192 8.27 2.82 -4.98
CA ASN A 192 9.47 3.23 -4.28
C ASN A 192 10.13 4.46 -4.91
N VAL A 193 10.53 5.43 -4.09
CA VAL A 193 11.17 6.67 -4.56
C VAL A 193 12.33 7.10 -3.68
N SER A 194 13.27 7.83 -4.26
CA SER A 194 14.32 8.53 -3.52
C SER A 194 14.26 10.02 -3.86
N VAL A 195 14.26 10.86 -2.82
CA VAL A 195 14.05 12.30 -2.95
C VAL A 195 15.14 13.10 -2.25
N SER A 196 15.52 14.20 -2.87
CA SER A 196 16.41 15.25 -2.34
C SER A 196 15.67 16.60 -2.37
N TRP A 197 16.19 17.61 -1.70
CA TRP A 197 15.66 18.99 -1.73
C TRP A 197 16.77 19.98 -1.41
#